data_AF-A0A674AJ05-F1
#
_entry.id   AF-A0A674AJ05-F1
#
_cell.length_a   1.000
_cell.length_b   1.000
_cell.length_c   1.000
_cell.angle_alpha   90.00
_cell.angle_beta   90.00
_cell.angle_gamma   90.00
#
_symmetry.space_group_name_H-M   'P 1'
#
loop_
_entity.id
_entity.type
_entity.pdbx_description
1 polymer ?
#
loop_
_entity_poly.entity_id
_entity_poly.type
_entity_poly.pdbx_seq_one_letter_code
_entity_poly.pdbx_strand_id
1 'polypeptide(L)'
;MGQSEGLESRGGINSPDPLVREAYLMLHDYINYVIAGPDGHIGPPPTATAAALRHAGDELLVRFPIFFRRWPRVFHDVTEATACPMLTAILDEHFATTTPGGRRRDLAWSAVLSVYVLAGQMALHCHERGMGGILPQLKECVGGYVERVICPEIRDKGGWTGFVSRFGQKQDLEGQVKKVCCWTLLLLVTSILSYFLWKRIIS
;
A
#
# COMPACT_ATOMS: atom_id res chain seq x y z
N MET A 1 14.13 14.49 39.36
CA MET A 1 13.72 15.84 38.94
C MET A 1 14.18 16.02 37.49
N GLY A 2 13.27 16.37 36.58
CA GLY A 2 13.53 16.61 35.15
C GLY A 2 13.22 15.38 34.27
N GLN A 3 11.95 15.06 34.07
CA GLN A 3 11.23 15.35 32.81
C GLN A 3 11.81 14.57 31.62
N SER A 4 11.39 13.32 31.47
CA SER A 4 11.36 12.67 30.16
C SER A 4 10.09 13.16 29.48
N GLU A 5 10.20 14.34 28.86
CA GLU A 5 9.13 14.97 28.11
C GLU A 5 8.65 14.06 26.99
N GLY A 6 7.37 14.21 26.68
CA GLY A 6 6.59 13.25 25.91
C GLY A 6 7.18 12.95 24.55
N LEU A 7 7.11 11.66 24.22
CA LEU A 7 7.01 11.13 22.88
C LEU A 7 6.24 12.13 21.97
N GLU A 8 6.97 12.91 21.16
CA GLU A 8 6.41 13.80 20.13
C GLU A 8 5.84 12.95 18.98
N SER A 9 4.82 12.16 19.30
CA SER A 9 4.15 11.17 18.45
C SER A 9 3.08 11.81 17.55
N ARG A 10 3.38 12.96 16.94
CA ARG A 10 2.45 13.70 16.08
C ARG A 10 3.08 14.33 14.84
N GLY A 11 4.40 14.19 14.63
CA GLY A 11 5.14 14.94 13.61
C GLY A 11 4.74 14.62 12.17
N GLY A 12 4.62 13.35 11.82
CA GLY A 12 4.44 12.94 10.43
C GLY A 12 3.06 13.20 9.83
N ILE A 13 1.99 12.73 10.49
CA ILE A 13 0.60 12.93 10.01
C ILE A 13 0.19 14.41 10.02
N ASN A 14 0.73 15.20 10.97
CA ASN A 14 0.45 16.63 11.04
C ASN A 14 1.53 17.46 10.33
N SER A 15 2.41 16.82 9.55
CA SER A 15 3.45 17.53 8.80
C SER A 15 2.81 18.56 7.87
N PRO A 16 3.34 19.80 7.80
CA PRO A 16 2.85 20.80 6.85
C PRO A 16 3.10 20.34 5.41
N ASP A 17 4.12 19.52 5.18
CA ASP A 17 4.46 18.97 3.88
C ASP A 17 3.43 17.90 3.45
N PRO A 18 2.64 18.13 2.38
CA PRO A 18 1.63 17.19 1.93
C PRO A 18 2.21 15.84 1.50
N LEU A 19 3.45 15.83 1.01
CA LEU A 19 4.10 14.62 0.51
C LEU A 19 4.53 13.72 1.67
N VAL A 20 5.05 14.32 2.75
CA VAL A 20 5.37 13.62 4.00
C VAL A 20 4.09 13.16 4.70
N ARG A 21 3.09 14.05 4.81
CA ARG A 21 1.80 13.71 5.42
C ARG A 21 1.13 12.51 4.74
N GLU A 22 1.12 12.47 3.42
CA GLU A 22 0.59 11.33 2.65
C GLU A 22 1.36 10.04 2.95
N ALA A 23 2.69 10.10 3.08
CA ALA A 23 3.53 8.95 3.40
C ALA A 23 3.14 8.30 4.72
N TYR A 24 2.93 9.13 5.76
CA TYR A 24 2.51 8.69 7.09
C TYR A 24 1.05 8.22 7.10
N LEU A 25 0.13 8.94 6.46
CA LEU A 25 -1.27 8.52 6.35
C LEU A 25 -1.38 7.13 5.71
N MET A 26 -0.68 6.94 4.59
CA MET A 26 -0.64 5.67 3.88
C MET A 26 -0.03 4.54 4.74
N LEU A 27 1.03 4.83 5.50
CA LEU A 27 1.66 3.84 6.39
C LEU A 27 0.72 3.42 7.53
N HIS A 28 0.09 4.39 8.19
CA HIS A 28 -0.84 4.13 9.29
C HIS A 28 -2.03 3.32 8.82
N ASP A 29 -2.59 3.70 7.67
CA ASP A 29 -3.68 2.99 7.03
C ASP A 29 -3.30 1.54 6.73
N TYR A 30 -2.16 1.34 6.07
CA TYR A 30 -1.74 0.01 5.64
C TYR A 30 -1.39 -0.93 6.80
N ILE A 31 -0.73 -0.43 7.85
CA ILE A 31 -0.45 -1.24 9.05
C ILE A 31 -1.76 -1.65 9.73
N ASN A 32 -2.71 -0.72 9.89
CA ASN A 32 -4.01 -1.07 10.45
C ASN A 32 -4.72 -2.10 9.56
N TYR A 33 -4.68 -1.90 8.23
CA TYR A 33 -5.26 -2.80 7.23
C TYR A 33 -4.75 -4.24 7.37
N VAL A 34 -3.43 -4.42 7.39
CA VAL A 34 -2.82 -5.75 7.51
C VAL A 34 -3.13 -6.40 8.85
N ILE A 35 -3.10 -5.64 9.95
CA ILE A 35 -3.38 -6.18 11.30
C ILE A 35 -4.84 -6.62 11.47
N ALA A 36 -5.79 -5.88 10.90
CA ALA A 36 -7.20 -6.27 10.99
C ALA A 36 -7.48 -7.59 10.26
N GLY A 37 -6.66 -7.93 9.26
CA GLY A 37 -6.78 -9.16 8.51
C GLY A 37 -8.01 -9.21 7.59
N PRO A 38 -8.26 -10.35 6.92
CA PRO A 38 -9.34 -10.50 5.95
C PRO A 38 -10.75 -10.33 6.53
N ASP A 39 -10.92 -10.71 7.79
CA ASP A 39 -12.20 -10.66 8.52
C ASP A 39 -12.38 -9.34 9.28
N GLY A 40 -11.36 -8.48 9.28
CA GLY A 40 -11.37 -7.21 9.97
C GLY A 40 -12.16 -6.13 9.23
N HIS A 41 -13.11 -5.51 9.92
CA HIS A 41 -13.80 -4.34 9.39
C HIS A 41 -12.90 -3.11 9.41
N ILE A 42 -12.20 -2.86 8.31
CA ILE A 42 -11.53 -1.60 8.07
C ILE A 42 -12.31 -0.76 7.07
N GLY A 43 -12.46 0.53 7.42
CA GLY A 43 -13.11 1.50 6.56
C GLY A 43 -12.42 1.67 5.20
N PRO A 44 -13.05 2.42 4.29
CA PRO A 44 -12.45 2.72 2.99
C PRO A 44 -11.08 3.38 3.18
N PRO A 45 -10.12 3.14 2.27
CA PRO A 45 -8.81 3.78 2.32
C PRO A 45 -8.97 5.31 2.31
N PRO A 46 -8.21 6.05 3.12
CA PRO A 46 -8.36 7.50 3.29
C PRO A 46 -7.97 8.29 2.03
N THR A 47 -7.11 7.70 1.18
CA THR A 47 -6.58 8.35 -0.02
C THR A 47 -6.43 7.35 -1.17
N ALA A 48 -6.28 7.86 -2.39
CA ALA A 48 -6.02 7.03 -3.56
C ALA A 48 -4.67 6.28 -3.47
N THR A 49 -3.67 6.89 -2.82
CA THR A 49 -2.37 6.24 -2.59
C THR A 49 -2.50 5.11 -1.59
N ALA A 50 -3.24 5.30 -0.50
CA ALA A 50 -3.55 4.22 0.44
C ALA A 50 -4.34 3.09 -0.23
N ALA A 51 -5.30 3.41 -1.08
CA ALA A 51 -6.04 2.42 -1.88
C ALA A 51 -5.11 1.62 -2.80
N ALA A 52 -4.21 2.30 -3.51
CA ALA A 52 -3.20 1.68 -4.36
C ALA A 52 -2.25 0.78 -3.56
N LEU A 53 -1.85 1.19 -2.36
CA LEU A 53 -0.97 0.42 -1.50
C LEU A 53 -1.66 -0.85 -0.99
N ARG A 54 -2.91 -0.78 -0.51
CA ARG A 54 -3.67 -1.97 -0.10
C ARG A 54 -3.74 -2.97 -1.26
N HIS A 55 -4.20 -2.49 -2.42
CA HIS A 55 -4.34 -3.33 -3.62
C HIS A 55 -3.03 -3.99 -4.07
N ALA A 56 -1.96 -3.21 -4.20
CA ALA A 56 -0.67 -3.73 -4.65
C ALA A 56 0.03 -4.59 -3.59
N GLY A 57 -0.18 -4.30 -2.31
CA GLY A 57 0.28 -5.13 -1.21
C GLY A 57 -0.35 -6.52 -1.25
N ASP A 58 -1.68 -6.59 -1.40
CA ASP A 58 -2.41 -7.85 -1.51
C ASP A 58 -1.99 -8.65 -2.75
N GLU A 59 -1.92 -7.99 -3.92
CA GLU A 59 -1.42 -8.59 -5.16
C GLU A 59 -0.02 -9.18 -4.97
N LEU A 60 0.88 -8.46 -4.30
CA LEU A 60 2.25 -8.91 -4.07
C LEU A 60 2.28 -10.15 -3.17
N LEU A 61 1.51 -10.15 -2.08
CA LEU A 61 1.42 -11.28 -1.15
C LEU A 61 0.82 -12.53 -1.82
N VAL A 62 -0.23 -12.35 -2.63
CA VAL A 62 -0.91 -13.43 -3.36
C VAL A 62 -0.01 -14.00 -4.47
N ARG A 63 0.71 -13.14 -5.20
CA ARG A 63 1.49 -13.54 -6.38
C ARG A 63 2.86 -14.11 -6.04
N PHE A 64 3.41 -13.75 -4.88
CA PHE A 64 4.76 -14.16 -4.45
C PHE A 64 4.78 -14.81 -3.06
N PRO A 65 3.92 -15.80 -2.78
CA PRO A 65 3.75 -16.36 -1.43
C PRO A 65 5.03 -17.00 -0.88
N ILE A 66 5.93 -17.46 -1.75
CA ILE A 66 7.19 -18.11 -1.37
C ILE A 66 8.13 -17.14 -0.65
N PHE A 67 8.18 -15.86 -1.05
CA PHE A 67 9.05 -14.87 -0.42
C PHE A 67 8.57 -14.55 1.00
N PHE A 68 7.27 -14.36 1.17
CA PHE A 68 6.67 -13.98 2.45
C PHE A 68 6.56 -15.15 3.44
N ARG A 69 6.46 -16.39 2.96
CA ARG A 69 6.50 -17.59 3.83
C ARG A 69 7.77 -17.70 4.68
N ARG A 70 8.87 -17.06 4.29
CA ARG A 70 10.13 -17.06 5.05
C ARG A 70 10.19 -15.97 6.11
N TRP A 71 9.32 -14.96 6.05
CA TRP A 71 9.39 -13.80 6.93
C TRP A 71 9.16 -14.10 8.41
N PRO A 72 8.26 -15.03 8.80
CA PRO A 72 8.16 -15.45 10.20
C PRO A 72 9.46 -16.02 10.77
N ARG A 73 10.36 -16.56 9.92
CA ARG A 73 11.70 -17.01 10.33
C ARG A 73 12.67 -15.84 10.43
N VAL A 74 12.60 -14.88 9.51
CA VAL A 74 13.44 -13.67 9.54
C VAL A 74 13.12 -12.84 10.79
N PHE A 75 11.85 -12.76 11.18
CA PHE A 75 11.41 -12.00 12.33
C PHE A 75 11.36 -12.80 13.63
N HIS A 76 11.81 -14.06 13.64
CA HIS A 76 11.64 -14.95 14.78
C HIS A 76 12.19 -14.39 16.10
N ASP A 77 13.32 -13.68 16.02
CA ASP A 77 14.03 -13.09 17.16
C ASP A 77 13.68 -11.60 17.38
N VAL A 78 12.67 -11.09 16.68
CA VAL A 78 12.22 -9.71 16.85
C VAL A 78 11.49 -9.57 18.18
N THR A 79 12.01 -8.68 19.00
CA THR A 79 11.37 -8.13 20.20
C THR A 79 10.90 -6.69 19.95
N GLU A 80 10.06 -6.15 20.83
CA GLU A 80 9.64 -4.74 20.80
C GLU A 80 10.83 -3.78 20.70
N ALA A 81 11.90 -4.03 21.46
CA ALA A 81 13.10 -3.18 21.45
C ALA A 81 13.89 -3.25 20.13
N THR A 82 13.76 -4.34 19.38
CA THR A 82 14.57 -4.60 18.18
C THR A 82 13.82 -4.43 16.86
N ALA A 83 12.50 -4.30 16.87
CA ALA A 83 11.69 -4.26 15.64
C ALA A 83 12.05 -3.08 14.73
N CYS A 84 12.08 -1.86 15.27
CA CYS A 84 12.48 -0.65 14.56
C CYS A 84 13.93 -0.68 14.03
N PRO A 85 14.96 -0.99 14.85
CA PRO A 85 16.33 -1.03 14.35
C PRO A 85 16.56 -2.16 13.34
N MET A 86 15.94 -3.33 13.51
CA MET A 86 16.03 -4.42 12.53
C MET A 86 15.40 -4.01 11.20
N LEU A 87 14.20 -3.43 11.23
CA LEU A 87 13.52 -2.99 10.02
C LEU A 87 14.34 -1.91 9.29
N THR A 88 14.86 -0.94 10.03
CA THR A 88 15.70 0.12 9.46
C THR A 88 16.96 -0.47 8.81
N ALA A 89 17.63 -1.43 9.46
CA ALA A 89 18.80 -2.09 8.89
C ALA A 89 18.50 -2.84 7.58
N ILE A 90 17.36 -3.54 7.50
CA ILE A 90 16.93 -4.21 6.26
C ILE A 90 16.65 -3.20 5.15
N LEU A 91 16.00 -2.08 5.48
CA LEU A 91 15.71 -1.02 4.53
C LEU A 91 17.00 -0.34 4.05
N ASP A 92 17.91 -0.02 4.96
CA ASP A 92 19.21 0.54 4.62
C ASP A 92 19.97 -0.38 3.68
N GLU A 93 20.04 -1.68 3.93
CA GLU A 93 20.67 -2.62 2.98
C GLU A 93 20.00 -2.63 1.61
N HIS A 94 18.66 -2.62 1.59
CA HIS A 94 17.87 -2.61 0.36
C HIS A 94 18.12 -1.35 -0.51
N PHE A 95 18.24 -0.18 0.13
CA PHE A 95 18.49 1.10 -0.55
C PHE A 95 19.96 1.49 -0.68
N ALA A 96 20.88 0.85 0.08
CA ALA A 96 22.31 1.13 0.07
C ALA A 96 23.04 0.57 -1.16
N THR A 97 22.39 -0.25 -2.00
CA THR A 97 22.99 -0.80 -3.23
C THR A 97 23.28 0.28 -4.28
N THR A 98 24.36 1.02 -4.02
CA THR A 98 25.04 1.88 -4.96
C THR A 98 25.75 0.97 -5.97
N THR A 99 25.51 1.22 -7.25
CA THR A 99 26.24 0.50 -8.31
C THR A 99 27.75 0.76 -8.19
N PRO A 100 28.62 -0.20 -8.55
CA PRO A 100 30.04 0.10 -8.71
C PRO A 100 30.19 1.18 -9.78
N GLY A 101 30.59 2.39 -9.36
CA GLY A 101 30.62 3.57 -10.24
C GLY A 101 29.87 4.80 -9.73
N GLY A 102 29.28 4.76 -8.53
CA GLY A 102 28.76 5.95 -7.84
C GLY A 102 27.48 6.56 -8.44
N ARG A 103 26.87 5.92 -9.45
CA ARG A 103 25.58 6.35 -9.98
C ARG A 103 24.47 5.84 -9.08
N ARG A 104 23.73 6.76 -8.47
CA ARG A 104 22.55 6.46 -7.66
C ARG A 104 21.49 5.80 -8.56
N ARG A 105 21.02 4.62 -8.17
CA ARG A 105 19.97 3.90 -8.91
C ARG A 105 18.67 4.68 -8.77
N ASP A 106 17.96 4.90 -9.88
CA ASP A 106 16.64 5.52 -9.83
C ASP A 106 15.73 4.77 -8.86
N LEU A 107 15.12 5.50 -7.92
CA LEU A 107 14.14 4.94 -7.00
C LEU A 107 12.97 4.34 -7.79
N ALA A 108 12.85 3.01 -7.74
CA ALA A 108 11.75 2.29 -8.36
C ALA A 108 10.53 2.27 -7.43
N TRP A 109 9.33 2.46 -7.99
CA TRP A 109 8.09 2.39 -7.21
C TRP A 109 7.88 1.03 -6.53
N SER A 110 8.38 -0.07 -7.10
CA SER A 110 8.35 -1.39 -6.47
C SER A 110 9.22 -1.46 -5.21
N ALA A 111 10.33 -0.71 -5.15
CA ALA A 111 11.15 -0.59 -3.95
C ALA A 111 10.44 0.20 -2.86
N VAL A 112 9.67 1.22 -3.24
CA VAL A 112 8.79 1.95 -2.31
C VAL A 112 7.71 1.02 -1.76
N LEU A 113 7.01 0.28 -2.64
CA LEU A 113 6.00 -0.70 -2.23
C LEU A 113 6.57 -1.72 -1.22
N SER A 114 7.77 -2.26 -1.45
CA SER A 114 8.35 -3.26 -0.55
C SER A 114 8.63 -2.72 0.84
N VAL A 115 8.92 -1.42 1.02
CA VAL A 115 9.07 -0.81 2.35
C VAL A 115 7.79 -0.94 3.16
N TYR A 116 6.67 -0.55 2.56
CA TYR A 116 5.37 -0.56 3.23
C TYR A 116 4.90 -1.99 3.50
N VAL A 117 5.07 -2.90 2.54
CA VAL A 117 4.75 -4.33 2.74
C VAL A 117 5.62 -4.93 3.86
N LEU A 118 6.92 -4.61 3.88
CA LEU A 118 7.83 -5.04 4.94
C LEU A 118 7.39 -4.55 6.32
N ALA A 119 7.07 -3.27 6.43
CA ALA A 119 6.55 -2.68 7.66
C ALA A 119 5.22 -3.33 8.10
N GLY A 120 4.30 -3.58 7.16
CA GLY A 120 3.02 -4.23 7.43
C GLY A 120 3.16 -5.65 7.99
N GLN A 121 4.04 -6.46 7.43
CA GLN A 121 4.26 -7.82 7.93
C GLN A 121 5.03 -7.85 9.25
N MET A 122 5.98 -6.92 9.47
CA MET A 122 6.62 -6.75 10.77
C MET A 122 5.57 -6.37 11.83
N ALA A 123 4.66 -5.46 11.49
CA ALA A 123 3.58 -5.04 12.37
C ALA A 123 2.62 -6.20 12.68
N LEU A 124 2.25 -7.00 11.68
CA LEU A 124 1.44 -8.20 11.85
C LEU A 124 2.13 -9.21 12.77
N HIS A 125 3.42 -9.48 12.55
CA HIS A 125 4.20 -10.37 13.38
C HIS A 125 4.24 -9.91 14.85
N CYS A 126 4.47 -8.61 15.08
CA CYS A 126 4.43 -8.04 16.41
C CYS A 126 3.04 -8.19 17.04
N HIS A 127 1.98 -7.93 16.29
CA HIS A 127 0.61 -8.05 16.76
C HIS A 127 0.25 -9.50 17.17
N GLU A 128 0.56 -10.49 16.33
CA GLU A 128 0.30 -11.91 16.59
C GLU A 128 1.06 -12.45 17.82
N ARG A 129 2.23 -11.87 18.13
CA ARG A 129 3.06 -12.21 19.30
C ARG A 129 2.66 -11.46 20.58
N GLY A 130 1.59 -10.65 20.54
CA GLY A 130 1.16 -9.84 21.68
C GLY A 130 2.00 -8.59 21.92
N MET A 131 2.91 -8.24 21.01
CA MET A 131 3.77 -7.06 21.06
C MET A 131 3.07 -5.82 20.51
N GLY A 132 1.81 -5.58 20.89
CA GLY A 132 1.01 -4.48 20.34
C GLY A 132 1.53 -3.09 20.70
N GLY A 133 2.33 -2.98 21.76
CA GLY A 133 2.87 -1.71 22.26
C GLY A 133 3.86 -1.04 21.29
N ILE A 134 4.53 -1.81 20.43
CA ILE A 134 5.52 -1.28 19.47
C ILE A 134 4.88 -0.66 18.24
N LEU A 135 3.61 -0.95 17.94
CA LEU A 135 2.97 -0.56 16.68
C LEU A 135 2.98 0.96 16.40
N PRO A 136 2.73 1.85 17.38
CA PRO A 136 2.86 3.28 17.16
C PRO A 136 4.30 3.70 16.84
N GLN A 137 5.28 3.13 17.55
CA GLN A 137 6.69 3.44 17.31
C GLN A 137 7.18 2.92 15.95
N LEU A 138 6.67 1.76 15.51
CA LEU A 138 6.98 1.20 14.20
C LEU A 138 6.48 2.11 13.07
N LYS A 139 5.26 2.66 13.23
CA LYS A 139 4.69 3.64 12.29
C LYS A 139 5.55 4.90 12.22
N GLU A 140 5.99 5.45 13.36
CA GLU A 140 6.86 6.63 13.38
C GLU A 140 8.26 6.34 12.79
N CYS A 141 8.85 5.19 13.13
CA CYS A 141 10.17 4.79 12.63
C CYS A 141 10.19 4.66 11.11
N VAL A 142 9.24 3.94 10.53
CA VAL A 142 9.15 3.74 9.08
C VAL A 142 8.72 5.02 8.40
N GLY A 143 7.78 5.78 8.97
CA GLY A 143 7.38 7.08 8.44
C GLY A 143 8.57 8.03 8.33
N GLY A 144 9.39 8.11 9.38
CA GLY A 144 10.60 8.94 9.40
C GLY A 144 11.69 8.44 8.45
N TYR A 145 11.72 7.14 8.14
CA TYR A 145 12.56 6.60 7.08
C TYR A 145 12.09 7.07 5.70
N VAL A 146 10.81 6.90 5.40
CA VAL A 146 10.22 7.31 4.12
C VAL A 146 10.36 8.82 3.92
N GLU A 147 10.15 9.62 4.97
CA GLU A 147 10.37 11.06 4.95
C GLU A 147 11.81 11.44 4.57
N ARG A 148 12.81 10.77 5.15
CA ARG A 148 14.22 11.11 4.92
C ARG A 148 14.78 10.56 3.61
N VAL A 149 14.33 9.37 3.18
CA VAL A 149 14.96 8.62 2.08
C VAL A 149 14.13 8.66 0.80
N ILE A 150 12.82 8.52 0.89
CA ILE A 150 11.93 8.36 -0.28
C ILE A 150 11.35 9.70 -0.70
N CYS A 151 10.87 10.50 0.24
CA CYS A 151 10.18 11.76 -0.04
C CYS A 151 11.03 12.74 -0.87
N PRO A 152 12.34 12.90 -0.65
CA PRO A 152 13.19 13.71 -1.51
C PRO A 152 13.25 13.20 -2.95
N GLU A 153 13.35 11.88 -3.16
CA GLU A 153 13.48 11.27 -4.49
C GLU A 153 12.21 11.40 -5.35
N ILE A 154 11.05 11.30 -4.71
CA ILE A 154 9.78 11.32 -5.43
C ILE A 154 9.24 12.74 -5.62
N ARG A 155 9.74 13.72 -4.84
CA ARG A 155 9.37 15.14 -4.98
C ARG A 155 9.59 15.63 -6.40
N ASP A 156 10.75 15.33 -6.95
CA ASP A 156 11.13 15.72 -8.31
C ASP A 156 10.42 14.88 -9.39
N LYS A 157 9.69 13.83 -9.00
CA LYS A 157 8.94 12.91 -9.87
C LYS A 157 7.42 13.10 -9.82
N GLY A 158 6.94 14.23 -9.29
CA GLY A 158 5.51 14.53 -9.19
C GLY A 158 4.82 13.89 -7.97
N GLY A 159 5.60 13.48 -6.97
CA GLY A 159 5.13 12.92 -5.71
C GLY A 159 4.46 11.55 -5.87
N TRP A 160 3.47 11.27 -5.03
CA TRP A 160 2.79 9.97 -4.95
C TRP A 160 1.92 9.62 -6.17
N THR A 161 1.71 10.55 -7.10
CA THR A 161 0.89 10.32 -8.30
C THR A 161 1.45 9.19 -9.18
N GLY A 162 2.78 9.07 -9.29
CA GLY A 162 3.44 7.97 -10.01
C GLY A 162 3.18 6.61 -9.37
N PHE A 163 3.11 6.55 -8.04
CA PHE A 163 2.76 5.34 -7.30
C PHE A 163 1.32 4.92 -7.62
N VAL A 164 0.36 5.85 -7.56
CA VAL A 164 -1.05 5.60 -7.90
C VAL A 164 -1.21 5.16 -9.36
N SER A 165 -0.51 5.81 -10.29
CA SER A 165 -0.55 5.41 -11.70
C SER A 165 -0.04 3.98 -11.92
N ARG A 166 0.98 3.57 -11.16
CA ARG A 166 1.62 2.27 -11.31
C ARG A 166 0.88 1.12 -10.61
N PHE A 167 0.28 1.40 -9.46
CA PHE A 167 -0.25 0.40 -8.52
C PHE A 167 -1.70 0.61 -8.12
N GLY A 168 -2.30 1.75 -8.47
CA GLY A 168 -3.72 1.96 -8.29
C GLY A 168 -4.51 0.90 -9.04
N GLN A 169 -5.60 0.46 -8.43
CA GLN A 169 -6.54 -0.44 -9.10
C GLN A 169 -6.98 0.26 -10.38
N LYS A 170 -6.57 -0.29 -11.54
CA LYS A 170 -7.05 0.21 -12.81
C LYS A 170 -8.55 -0.01 -12.78
N GLN A 171 -9.32 1.08 -12.84
CA GLN A 171 -10.77 0.96 -12.94
C GLN A 171 -11.06 -0.06 -14.02
N ASP A 172 -11.99 -0.96 -13.71
CA ASP A 172 -12.38 -2.12 -14.49
C ASP A 172 -12.96 -1.66 -15.84
N LEU A 173 -12.09 -1.14 -16.71
CA LEU A 173 -12.39 -0.74 -18.08
C LEU A 173 -12.98 -1.95 -18.79
N GLU A 174 -12.46 -3.13 -18.48
CA GLU A 174 -12.97 -4.39 -18.98
C GLU A 174 -14.40 -4.68 -18.48
N GLY A 175 -14.69 -4.47 -17.19
CA GLY A 175 -16.04 -4.58 -16.63
C GLY A 175 -17.02 -3.54 -17.15
N GLN A 176 -16.58 -2.29 -17.35
CA GLN A 176 -17.40 -1.25 -17.98
C GLN A 176 -17.68 -1.56 -19.45
N VAL A 177 -16.67 -2.00 -20.21
CA VAL A 177 -16.83 -2.41 -21.62
C VAL A 177 -17.75 -3.63 -21.71
N LYS A 178 -17.58 -4.64 -20.84
CA LYS A 178 -18.48 -5.80 -20.76
C LYS A 178 -19.91 -5.38 -20.45
N LYS A 179 -20.10 -4.45 -19.50
CA LYS A 179 -21.42 -3.92 -19.15
C LYS A 179 -22.06 -3.20 -20.35
N VAL A 180 -21.36 -2.26 -20.98
CA VAL A 180 -21.85 -1.54 -22.17
C VAL A 180 -22.16 -2.48 -23.34
N CYS A 181 -21.31 -3.48 -23.58
CA CYS A 181 -21.54 -4.49 -24.61
C CYS A 181 -22.78 -5.36 -24.30
N CYS A 182 -22.97 -5.79 -23.06
CA CYS A 182 -24.16 -6.53 -22.66
C CYS A 182 -25.45 -5.72 -22.81
N TRP A 183 -25.44 -4.44 -22.44
CA TRP A 183 -26.61 -3.55 -22.59
C TRP A 183 -26.96 -3.31 -24.06
N THR A 184 -25.96 -3.12 -24.92
CA THR A 184 -26.18 -2.94 -26.37
C THR A 184 -26.73 -4.21 -27.03
N LEU A 185 -26.20 -5.39 -26.69
CA LEU A 185 -26.73 -6.68 -27.14
C LEU A 185 -28.19 -6.88 -26.72
N LEU A 186 -28.52 -6.59 -25.46
CA LEU A 186 -29.89 -6.71 -24.96
C LEU A 186 -30.87 -5.79 -25.72
N LEU A 187 -30.49 -4.55 -25.99
CA LEU A 187 -31.31 -3.60 -26.77
C LEU A 187 -31.51 -4.05 -28.22
N LEU A 188 -30.48 -4.64 -28.84
CA LEU A 188 -30.59 -5.18 -30.19
C LEU A 188 -31.55 -6.38 -30.23
N VAL A 189 -31.46 -7.29 -29.27
CA VAL A 189 -32.35 -8.46 -29.20
C VAL A 189 -33.80 -8.03 -28.96
N THR A 190 -34.05 -7.09 -28.05
CA THR A 190 -35.41 -6.60 -27.81
C THR A 190 -35.98 -5.87 -29.03
N SER A 191 -35.16 -5.12 -29.76
CA SER A 191 -35.55 -4.45 -31.00
C SER A 191 -35.87 -5.43 -32.14
N ILE A 192 -35.07 -6.49 -32.28
CA ILE A 192 -35.32 -7.55 -33.28
C ILE A 192 -36.62 -8.28 -32.94
N LEU A 193 -36.81 -8.66 -31.67
CA LEU A 193 -38.02 -9.36 -31.23
C LEU A 193 -39.28 -8.50 -31.41
N SER A 194 -39.22 -7.21 -31.07
CA SER A 194 -40.36 -6.30 -31.27
C SER A 194 -40.69 -6.12 -32.75
N TYR A 195 -39.69 -6.03 -33.62
CA TYR A 195 -39.88 -5.98 -35.07
C TYR A 195 -40.55 -7.26 -35.60
N PHE A 196 -40.09 -8.44 -35.18
CA PHE A 196 -40.69 -9.71 -35.60
C PHE A 196 -42.14 -9.86 -35.12
N LEU A 197 -42.44 -9.46 -33.88
CA LEU A 197 -43.79 -9.47 -33.34
C LEU A 197 -44.70 -8.50 -34.11
N TRP A 198 -44.23 -7.29 -34.40
CA TRP A 198 -44.99 -6.31 -35.16
C TRP A 198 -45.29 -6.79 -36.59
N LYS A 199 -44.29 -7.39 -37.25
CA LYS A 199 -44.45 -7.97 -38.59
C LYS A 199 -45.43 -9.14 -38.62
N ARG A 200 -45.45 -9.99 -37.57
CA ARG A 200 -46.43 -11.09 -37.44
C ARG A 200 -47.86 -10.63 -37.15
N ILE A 201 -48.05 -9.43 -36.60
CA ILE A 201 -49.39 -8.89 -36.30
C ILE A 201 -50.00 -8.21 -37.53
N ILE A 202 -49.17 -7.62 -38.40
CA ILE A 202 -49.60 -6.90 -39.61
C ILE A 202 -49.80 -7.84 -40.82
N SER A 203 -49.10 -8.97 -40.85
CA SER A 203 -49.26 -10.00 -41.90
C SER A 203 -50.35 -11.00 -41.56
#